data_AF-A0A7W8XIA3-F1
#
_entry.id   AF-A0A7W8XIA3-F1
#
_cell.length_a   1.000
_cell.length_b   1.000
_cell.length_c   1.000
_cell.angle_alpha   90.00
_cell.angle_beta   90.00
_cell.angle_gamma   90.00
#
_symmetry.space_group_name_H-M   'P 1'
#
loop_
_entity.id
_entity.type
_entity.pdbx_description
1 polymer ?
#
loop_
_entity_poly.entity_id
_entity_poly.type
_entity_poly.pdbx_seq_one_letter_code
_entity_poly.pdbx_strand_id
1 'polypeptide(L)'
;MQTDADRAERERLLAILDFWHKIEFFIPYDLSSRLVSAEGRTVFWLHAKTLLQDGAALSRPVIPEEKQITGFTLFLSVFSKSEIADIRRRFDRVAADIAEYEDAERSDLDGDTCFASLQLTPLGQPMFETFAVSTLPWALGRVQKFGLASLSHAAFADSKRQLSELLQNFRAQRQLTSSTFEAGSDQPIDAAEILALHELLCDWASFVSRQERPIAAVEIRYRDRAERSDLISLQPQPEDHAPNADDEEDESADGEEDIGILNSFFVEDIERALICVKQGNVPEPLRRYLTPLADEKRVDLYSRDGHRAIVRALHPANLNRGRWLSEPHLAMSLMQQFAINSAIGDRSETGLFSVNGPPGTGKTTLLRDMFADNIVRRARILGGLEMARDAFDGAPRRITFADCSTASISALIPALAGFEMIVASSNNAAVENISRDLPKQSSISKTSSFHYLQTVAHKIACQKDNGGVIKLADGDRPWGLIACVLGIPETAERSRNVSPSWKSPTGRSPAGRAPRSRRPSGNG
;
A
#
# COMPACT_ATOMS: atom_id res chain seq x y z
N MET A 1 16.83 -16.53 34.66
CA MET A 1 17.80 -16.47 33.53
C MET A 1 17.10 -16.49 32.18
N GLN A 2 16.46 -17.58 31.74
CA GLN A 2 15.74 -17.61 30.45
C GLN A 2 14.59 -16.57 30.40
N THR A 3 13.81 -16.49 31.49
CA THR A 3 12.71 -15.55 31.66
C THR A 3 13.12 -14.07 31.68
N ASP A 4 14.34 -13.78 32.16
CA ASP A 4 14.86 -12.42 32.25
C ASP A 4 15.41 -11.96 30.89
N ALA A 5 16.03 -12.87 30.14
CA ALA A 5 16.52 -12.61 28.79
C ALA A 5 15.37 -12.34 27.82
N ASP A 6 14.31 -13.17 27.85
CA ASP A 6 13.12 -12.99 26.99
C ASP A 6 12.41 -11.67 27.31
N ARG A 7 12.38 -11.26 28.59
CA ARG A 7 11.83 -9.98 29.02
C ARG A 7 12.66 -8.80 28.51
N ALA A 8 13.98 -8.86 28.67
CA ALA A 8 14.88 -7.80 28.20
C ALA A 8 14.83 -7.64 26.67
N GLU A 9 14.76 -8.74 25.93
CA GLU A 9 14.58 -8.70 24.48
C GLU A 9 13.26 -8.00 24.12
N ARG A 10 12.16 -8.41 24.75
CA ARG A 10 10.84 -7.82 24.51
C ARG A 10 10.81 -6.32 24.81
N GLU A 11 11.39 -5.89 25.93
CA GLU A 11 11.48 -4.47 26.29
C GLU A 11 12.29 -3.68 25.24
N ARG A 12 13.39 -4.24 24.75
CA ARG A 12 14.18 -3.63 23.66
C ARG A 12 13.38 -3.52 22.35
N LEU A 13 12.69 -4.58 21.94
CA LEU A 13 11.87 -4.57 20.72
C LEU A 13 10.76 -3.51 20.81
N LEU A 14 10.10 -3.41 21.97
CA LEU A 14 9.08 -2.38 22.22
C LEU A 14 9.66 -0.98 22.15
N ALA A 15 10.85 -0.75 22.72
CA ALA A 15 11.50 0.57 22.67
C ALA A 15 11.82 1.01 21.24
N ILE A 16 12.28 0.10 20.38
CA ILE A 16 12.56 0.41 18.96
C ILE A 16 11.27 0.77 18.23
N LEU A 17 10.23 -0.05 18.37
CA LEU A 17 8.95 0.17 17.70
C LEU A 17 8.24 1.44 18.22
N ASP A 18 8.30 1.71 19.52
CA ASP A 18 7.76 2.93 20.14
C ASP A 18 8.49 4.19 19.64
N PHE A 19 9.80 4.10 19.43
CA PHE A 19 10.57 5.19 18.83
C PHE A 19 10.13 5.44 17.37
N TRP A 20 10.02 4.40 16.54
CA TRP A 20 9.54 4.55 15.15
C TRP A 20 8.10 5.05 15.08
N HIS A 21 7.22 4.53 15.93
CA HIS A 21 5.83 4.98 16.03
C HIS A 21 5.75 6.48 16.32
N LYS A 22 6.59 6.98 17.24
CA LYS A 22 6.66 8.40 17.55
C LYS A 22 7.18 9.25 16.39
N ILE A 23 8.11 8.74 15.57
CA ILE A 23 8.59 9.46 14.38
C ILE A 23 7.46 9.67 13.38
N GLU A 24 6.63 8.64 13.14
CA GLU A 24 5.50 8.71 12.20
C GLU A 24 4.49 9.81 12.55
N PHE A 25 4.37 10.17 13.84
CA PHE A 25 3.52 11.28 14.28
C PHE A 25 4.01 12.67 13.84
N PHE A 26 5.28 12.81 13.47
CA PHE A 26 5.87 14.11 13.11
C PHE A 26 6.19 14.25 11.62
N ILE A 27 5.86 13.27 10.79
CA ILE A 27 6.04 13.37 9.33
C ILE A 27 4.97 14.33 8.79
N PRO A 28 5.28 15.53 8.27
CA PRO A 28 4.25 16.41 7.73
C PRO A 28 3.68 15.86 6.42
N TYR A 29 2.37 16.04 6.20
CA TYR A 29 1.80 15.88 4.86
C TYR A 29 2.31 17.01 3.96
N ASP A 30 2.98 16.68 2.85
CA ASP A 30 3.55 17.69 1.95
C ASP A 30 2.51 18.28 1.00
N LEU A 31 1.68 19.17 1.56
CA LEU A 31 0.59 19.82 0.84
C LEU A 31 1.12 20.69 -0.32
N SER A 32 2.25 21.37 -0.12
CA SER A 32 2.85 22.23 -1.15
C SER A 32 3.27 21.45 -2.39
N SER A 33 3.86 20.27 -2.23
CA SER A 33 4.18 19.40 -3.38
C SER A 33 2.92 18.82 -4.03
N ARG A 34 1.87 18.54 -3.25
CA ARG A 34 0.61 17.95 -3.73
C ARG A 34 -0.20 18.93 -4.57
N LEU A 35 -0.19 20.21 -4.21
CA LEU A 35 -1.01 21.27 -4.80
C LEU A 35 -0.33 22.01 -5.96
N VAL A 36 0.66 21.41 -6.62
CA VAL A 36 1.25 21.99 -7.83
C VAL A 36 0.24 21.92 -8.97
N SER A 37 -0.16 23.07 -9.51
CA SER A 37 -1.02 23.16 -10.68
C SER A 37 -0.43 22.38 -11.85
N ALA A 38 -1.19 21.40 -12.35
CA ALA A 38 -0.82 20.55 -13.46
C ALA A 38 -1.98 20.47 -14.46
N GLU A 39 -1.73 19.96 -15.66
CA GLU A 39 -2.81 19.72 -16.64
C GLU A 39 -3.90 18.84 -16.01
N GLY A 40 -5.13 19.35 -15.99
CA GLY A 40 -6.28 18.65 -15.39
C GLY A 40 -6.51 18.91 -13.91
N ARG A 41 -5.80 19.87 -13.28
CA ARG A 41 -6.04 20.27 -11.88
C ARG A 41 -6.02 21.79 -11.69
N THR A 42 -6.91 22.31 -10.85
CA THR A 42 -6.84 23.70 -10.37
C THR A 42 -6.92 23.73 -8.85
N VAL A 43 -6.27 24.72 -8.24
CA VAL A 43 -6.19 24.86 -6.78
C VAL A 43 -6.68 26.24 -6.36
N PHE A 44 -7.52 26.28 -5.33
CA PHE A 44 -8.01 27.50 -4.70
C PHE A 44 -7.66 27.49 -3.21
N TRP A 45 -7.26 28.64 -2.68
CA TRP A 45 -6.97 28.81 -1.26
C TRP A 45 -8.08 29.62 -0.61
N LEU A 46 -8.59 29.13 0.51
CA LEU A 46 -9.71 29.72 1.23
C LEU A 46 -9.19 30.39 2.50
N HIS A 47 -9.45 31.69 2.66
CA HIS A 47 -9.05 32.43 3.86
C HIS A 47 -10.26 32.73 4.73
N ALA A 48 -10.11 32.67 6.06
CA ALA A 48 -11.21 32.93 7.00
C ALA A 48 -11.91 34.28 6.76
N LYS A 49 -11.13 35.33 6.42
CA LYS A 49 -11.62 36.71 6.22
C LYS A 49 -12.44 36.87 4.94
N THR A 50 -12.19 36.05 3.92
CA THR A 50 -12.82 36.14 2.59
C THR A 50 -13.66 34.92 2.26
N LEU A 51 -13.86 33.99 3.20
CA LEU A 51 -14.46 32.69 2.95
C LEU A 51 -15.86 32.74 2.33
N LEU A 52 -16.68 33.72 2.70
CA LEU A 52 -18.02 33.90 2.08
C LEU A 52 -17.93 34.29 0.60
N GLN A 53 -16.88 35.02 0.20
CA GLN A 53 -16.61 35.42 -1.18
C GLN A 53 -15.89 34.29 -1.93
N ASP A 54 -14.91 33.65 -1.29
CA ASP A 54 -14.14 32.54 -1.85
C ASP A 54 -15.01 31.28 -2.02
N GLY A 55 -15.92 31.02 -1.08
CA GLY A 55 -16.85 29.90 -1.11
C GLY A 55 -17.87 29.99 -2.26
N ALA A 56 -18.20 31.20 -2.71
CA ALA A 56 -19.02 31.38 -3.91
C ALA A 56 -18.32 30.86 -5.19
N ALA A 57 -16.98 30.84 -5.21
CA ALA A 57 -16.21 30.24 -6.31
C ALA A 57 -16.28 28.70 -6.30
N LEU A 58 -16.49 28.07 -5.14
CA LEU A 58 -16.74 26.62 -5.04
C LEU A 58 -18.11 26.23 -5.60
N SER A 59 -19.12 27.07 -5.40
CA SER A 59 -20.46 26.85 -5.98
C SER A 59 -20.49 27.08 -7.50
N ARG A 60 -19.51 27.79 -8.07
CA ARG A 60 -19.43 28.13 -9.51
C ARG A 60 -17.98 28.14 -10.02
N PRO A 61 -17.30 26.97 -10.09
CA PRO A 61 -15.97 26.92 -10.66
C PRO A 61 -16.02 27.29 -12.16
N VAL A 62 -15.05 28.06 -12.63
CA VAL A 62 -14.88 28.33 -14.06
C VAL A 62 -14.31 27.07 -14.71
N ILE A 63 -15.17 26.33 -15.42
CA ILE A 63 -14.81 25.08 -16.10
C ILE A 63 -14.51 25.39 -17.58
N PRO A 64 -13.33 25.00 -18.12
CA PRO A 64 -13.09 25.07 -19.55
C PRO A 64 -14.14 24.27 -20.35
N GLU A 65 -14.63 24.79 -21.49
CA GLU A 65 -15.76 24.20 -22.23
C GLU A 65 -15.56 22.72 -22.64
N GLU A 66 -14.30 22.28 -22.77
CA GLU A 66 -13.90 20.93 -23.18
C GLU A 66 -13.70 19.94 -22.01
N LYS A 67 -13.86 20.38 -20.75
CA LYS A 67 -13.54 19.58 -19.55
C LYS A 67 -14.76 19.34 -18.66
N GLN A 68 -14.77 18.19 -17.97
CA GLN A 68 -15.75 17.85 -16.94
C GLN A 68 -15.05 17.69 -15.59
N ILE A 69 -15.68 18.19 -14.52
CA ILE A 69 -15.22 17.97 -13.14
C ILE A 69 -15.49 16.51 -12.76
N THR A 70 -14.46 15.84 -12.26
CA THR A 70 -14.57 14.48 -11.73
C THR A 70 -14.71 14.45 -10.21
N GLY A 71 -14.28 15.51 -9.51
CA GLY A 71 -14.48 15.67 -8.07
C GLY A 71 -13.60 16.75 -7.49
N PHE A 72 -13.72 16.96 -6.18
CA PHE A 72 -12.93 17.93 -5.42
C PHE A 72 -12.23 17.26 -4.24
N THR A 73 -11.08 17.80 -3.84
CA THR A 73 -10.42 17.46 -2.58
C THR A 73 -10.29 18.71 -1.74
N LEU A 74 -10.90 18.72 -0.55
CA LEU A 74 -10.80 19.80 0.42
C LEU A 74 -9.73 19.45 1.47
N PHE A 75 -8.66 20.22 1.52
CA PHE A 75 -7.63 20.13 2.57
C PHE A 75 -7.93 21.18 3.64
N LEU A 76 -8.13 20.74 4.88
CA LEU A 76 -8.63 21.55 5.99
C LEU A 76 -7.51 21.96 6.94
N SER A 77 -7.64 23.17 7.50
CA SER A 77 -6.74 23.77 8.50
C SER A 77 -5.28 23.77 8.06
N VAL A 78 -4.96 24.57 7.04
CA VAL A 78 -3.60 24.65 6.50
C VAL A 78 -2.69 25.40 7.49
N PHE A 79 -1.49 24.87 7.70
CA PHE A 79 -0.46 25.51 8.53
C PHE A 79 0.96 25.21 8.02
N SER A 80 1.95 25.97 8.46
CA SER A 80 3.33 25.82 8.00
C SER A 80 4.03 24.64 8.67
N LYS A 81 4.78 23.85 7.88
CA LYS A 81 5.64 22.76 8.41
C LYS A 81 6.69 23.27 9.41
N SER A 82 7.09 24.54 9.29
CA SER A 82 8.05 25.19 10.20
C SER A 82 7.64 25.19 11.67
N GLU A 83 6.35 25.01 11.99
CA GLU A 83 5.86 24.93 13.38
C GLU A 83 6.43 23.70 14.13
N ILE A 84 6.92 22.68 13.43
CA ILE A 84 7.61 21.53 14.03
C ILE A 84 8.90 21.99 14.77
N ALA A 85 9.62 22.96 14.20
CA ALA A 85 10.88 23.44 14.76
C ALA A 85 10.71 24.10 16.14
N ASP A 86 9.53 24.67 16.41
CA ASP A 86 9.23 25.28 17.71
C ASP A 86 9.09 24.25 18.84
N ILE A 87 8.58 23.06 18.53
CA ILE A 87 8.54 21.96 19.49
C ILE A 87 9.95 21.45 19.76
N ARG A 88 10.77 21.30 18.73
CA ARG A 88 12.16 20.87 18.85
C ARG A 88 12.97 21.76 19.80
N ARG A 89 12.85 23.09 19.67
CA ARG A 89 13.52 24.06 20.57
C ARG A 89 13.20 23.86 22.06
N ARG A 90 12.04 23.28 22.39
CA ARG A 90 11.67 22.98 23.79
C ARG A 90 12.40 21.76 24.35
N PHE A 91 12.81 20.83 23.49
CA PHE A 91 13.53 19.60 23.86
C PHE A 91 15.06 19.72 23.70
N ASP A 92 15.54 20.66 22.89
CA ASP A 92 16.96 20.87 22.55
C ASP A 92 17.85 21.42 23.68
N ARG A 93 17.41 21.38 24.95
CA ARG A 93 18.33 21.70 26.08
C ARG A 93 19.50 20.70 26.23
N VAL A 94 19.56 19.64 25.41
CA VAL A 94 20.53 18.53 25.57
C VAL A 94 21.36 18.21 24.30
N ALA A 95 21.04 18.75 23.11
CA ALA A 95 21.65 18.27 21.86
C ALA A 95 22.13 19.42 20.94
N ALA A 96 23.04 20.26 21.43
CA ALA A 96 23.63 21.33 20.62
C ALA A 96 24.69 20.83 19.61
N ASP A 97 25.29 19.65 19.82
CA ASP A 97 26.52 19.27 19.10
C ASP A 97 26.32 18.31 17.89
N ILE A 98 25.11 17.78 17.66
CA ILE A 98 24.83 16.81 16.58
C ILE A 98 23.95 17.41 15.45
N ALA A 99 23.28 18.53 15.73
CA ALA A 99 22.14 19.03 14.98
C ALA A 99 22.45 19.72 13.63
N GLU A 100 23.59 20.41 13.49
CA GLU A 100 23.80 21.30 12.32
C GLU A 100 24.04 20.58 10.99
N TYR A 101 24.54 19.34 11.01
CA TYR A 101 24.87 18.60 9.78
C TYR A 101 23.75 17.66 9.31
N GLU A 102 22.86 17.18 10.19
CA GLU A 102 21.76 16.27 9.81
C GLU A 102 20.49 17.00 9.35
N ASP A 103 20.25 18.23 9.81
CA ASP A 103 19.03 19.00 9.51
C ASP A 103 18.91 19.39 8.03
N ALA A 104 20.03 19.51 7.31
CA ALA A 104 20.04 19.80 5.89
C ALA A 104 19.57 18.62 5.01
N GLU A 105 19.59 17.37 5.53
CA GLU A 105 19.31 16.18 4.71
C GLU A 105 17.95 15.51 4.99
N ARG A 106 17.22 15.85 6.07
CA ARG A 106 16.15 14.96 6.57
C ARG A 106 14.71 15.45 6.58
N SER A 107 14.40 16.72 6.40
CA SER A 107 13.02 17.17 6.18
C SER A 107 13.04 18.58 5.63
N ASP A 108 12.52 18.76 4.41
CA ASP A 108 12.17 20.09 3.95
C ASP A 108 11.01 20.60 4.81
N LEU A 109 11.34 21.39 5.84
CA LEU A 109 10.36 22.06 6.70
C LEU A 109 9.81 23.34 6.04
N ASP A 110 10.13 23.57 4.77
CA ASP A 110 9.49 24.61 3.97
C ASP A 110 8.17 24.12 3.38
N GLY A 111 7.27 25.10 3.21
CA GLY A 111 5.93 24.88 2.69
C GLY A 111 4.87 24.61 3.77
N ASP A 112 3.76 24.09 3.29
CA ASP A 112 2.51 23.97 4.00
C ASP A 112 2.11 22.50 4.20
N THR A 113 1.34 22.27 5.23
CA THR A 113 0.68 21.01 5.58
C THR A 113 -0.75 21.30 6.04
N CYS A 114 -1.55 20.27 6.34
CA CYS A 114 -2.95 20.41 6.72
C CYS A 114 -3.32 19.45 7.86
N PHE A 115 -4.48 19.66 8.47
CA PHE A 115 -4.99 18.76 9.52
C PHE A 115 -5.73 17.57 8.93
N ALA A 116 -6.47 17.78 7.85
CA ALA A 116 -7.33 16.74 7.28
C ALA A 116 -7.58 16.95 5.79
N SER A 117 -8.07 15.91 5.13
CA SER A 117 -8.61 15.95 3.78
C SER A 117 -10.00 15.33 3.74
N LEU A 118 -10.84 15.84 2.84
CA LEU A 118 -12.19 15.34 2.59
C LEU A 118 -12.47 15.42 1.09
N GLN A 119 -12.88 14.32 0.46
CA GLN A 119 -13.33 14.36 -0.92
C GLN A 119 -14.76 14.89 -1.01
N LEU A 120 -15.06 15.59 -2.10
CA LEU A 120 -16.39 16.04 -2.44
C LEU A 120 -16.80 15.49 -3.81
N THR A 121 -18.09 15.18 -3.97
CA THR A 121 -18.68 14.78 -5.25
C THR A 121 -18.55 15.90 -6.30
N PRO A 122 -18.78 15.64 -7.59
CA PRO A 122 -18.83 16.71 -8.61
C PRO A 122 -19.86 17.81 -8.34
N LEU A 123 -20.81 17.58 -7.43
CA LEU A 123 -21.78 18.57 -6.96
C LEU A 123 -21.33 19.34 -5.70
N GLY A 124 -20.14 19.04 -5.16
CA GLY A 124 -19.59 19.65 -3.95
C GLY A 124 -20.12 19.05 -2.64
N GLN A 125 -20.76 17.88 -2.69
CA GLN A 125 -21.29 17.21 -1.50
C GLN A 125 -20.17 16.44 -0.77
N PRO A 126 -20.06 16.52 0.56
CA PRO A 126 -18.98 15.85 1.29
C PRO A 126 -19.15 14.33 1.37
N MET A 127 -18.06 13.63 1.06
CA MET A 127 -17.94 12.17 1.16
C MET A 127 -17.21 11.81 2.46
N PHE A 128 -17.93 11.78 3.59
CA PHE A 128 -17.32 11.64 4.93
C PHE A 128 -16.55 10.33 5.14
N GLU A 129 -16.89 9.28 4.38
CA GLU A 129 -16.14 8.03 4.30
C GLU A 129 -14.69 8.23 3.83
N THR A 130 -14.41 9.30 3.07
CA THR A 130 -13.06 9.63 2.58
C THR A 130 -12.26 10.53 3.52
N PHE A 131 -12.78 10.79 4.74
CA PHE A 131 -12.15 11.72 5.66
C PHE A 131 -10.85 11.12 6.22
N ALA A 132 -9.74 11.84 6.02
CA ALA A 132 -8.44 11.43 6.51
C ALA A 132 -7.77 12.55 7.29
N VAL A 133 -7.04 12.20 8.35
CA VAL A 133 -6.34 13.16 9.22
C VAL A 133 -4.83 13.02 9.16
N SER A 134 -4.16 14.16 9.29
CA SER A 134 -2.74 14.24 9.59
C SER A 134 -2.53 13.95 11.07
N THR A 135 -1.58 13.08 11.39
CA THR A 135 -1.22 12.80 12.78
C THR A 135 -0.46 13.96 13.44
N LEU A 136 0.15 14.82 12.63
CA LEU A 136 1.05 15.89 13.08
C LEU A 136 0.36 16.92 13.99
N PRO A 137 -0.75 17.58 13.61
CA PRO A 137 -1.39 18.57 14.49
C PRO A 137 -1.75 18.02 15.87
N TRP A 138 -2.31 16.81 15.90
CA TRP A 138 -2.64 16.13 17.15
C TRP A 138 -1.39 15.88 17.99
N ALA A 139 -0.31 15.41 17.37
CA ALA A 139 0.95 15.17 18.05
C ALA A 139 1.53 16.48 18.61
N LEU A 140 1.52 17.57 17.82
CA LEU A 140 1.97 18.89 18.26
C LEU A 140 1.18 19.36 19.48
N GLY A 141 -0.15 19.37 19.42
CA GLY A 141 -1.00 19.84 20.52
C GLY A 141 -0.88 18.99 21.78
N ARG A 142 -0.84 17.65 21.63
CA ARG A 142 -0.68 16.74 22.76
C ARG A 142 0.68 16.90 23.44
N VAL A 143 1.74 17.01 22.67
CA VAL A 143 3.10 17.22 23.19
C VAL A 143 3.23 18.56 23.90
N GLN A 144 2.62 19.61 23.35
CA GLN A 144 2.60 20.93 24.00
C GLN A 144 1.92 20.89 25.38
N LYS A 145 0.89 20.05 25.55
CA LYS A 145 0.10 19.96 26.79
C LYS A 145 0.63 18.95 27.81
N PHE A 146 1.11 17.79 27.35
CA PHE A 146 1.44 16.65 28.21
C PHE A 146 2.87 16.10 28.02
N GLY A 147 3.64 16.65 27.08
CA GLY A 147 5.01 16.22 26.77
C GLY A 147 5.10 14.98 25.87
N LEU A 148 6.32 14.64 25.43
CA LEU A 148 6.57 13.61 24.42
C LEU A 148 6.16 12.19 24.85
N ALA A 149 6.29 11.88 26.13
CA ALA A 149 5.91 10.57 26.68
C ALA A 149 4.39 10.28 26.59
N SER A 150 3.57 11.31 26.35
CA SER A 150 2.13 11.16 26.20
C SER A 150 1.69 10.62 24.84
N LEU A 151 2.59 10.62 23.84
CA LEU A 151 2.36 10.04 22.53
C LEU A 151 2.41 8.51 22.65
N SER A 152 1.32 7.85 22.26
CA SER A 152 1.24 6.40 22.21
C SER A 152 0.13 5.96 21.24
N HIS A 153 0.22 4.72 20.80
CA HIS A 153 -0.84 4.07 20.00
C HIS A 153 -2.24 4.23 20.63
N ALA A 154 -2.38 3.85 21.91
CA ALA A 154 -3.67 3.90 22.60
C ALA A 154 -4.23 5.34 22.65
N ALA A 155 -3.35 6.30 22.94
CA ALA A 155 -3.72 7.71 22.96
C ALA A 155 -4.22 8.23 21.61
N PHE A 156 -3.60 7.83 20.50
CA PHE A 156 -4.01 8.24 19.17
C PHE A 156 -5.31 7.54 18.75
N ALA A 157 -5.42 6.23 19.00
CA ALA A 157 -6.63 5.46 18.71
C ALA A 157 -7.87 6.01 19.44
N ASP A 158 -7.74 6.36 20.73
CA ASP A 158 -8.82 6.99 21.47
C ASP A 158 -9.18 8.38 20.90
N SER A 159 -8.17 9.14 20.45
CA SER A 159 -8.39 10.43 19.79
C SER A 159 -9.10 10.28 18.44
N LYS A 160 -8.75 9.27 17.63
CA LYS A 160 -9.45 8.96 16.37
C LYS A 160 -10.91 8.62 16.64
N ARG A 161 -11.20 7.78 17.65
CA ARG A 161 -12.57 7.44 18.04
C ARG A 161 -13.39 8.68 18.41
N GLN A 162 -12.82 9.57 19.23
CA GLN A 162 -13.47 10.83 19.60
C GLN A 162 -13.75 11.70 18.38
N LEU A 163 -12.82 11.76 17.41
CA LEU A 163 -13.04 12.52 16.17
C LEU A 163 -14.16 11.91 15.33
N SER A 164 -14.23 10.58 15.22
CA SER A 164 -15.30 9.90 14.50
C SER A 164 -16.67 10.24 15.09
N GLU A 165 -16.80 10.22 16.42
CA GLU A 165 -18.02 10.66 17.11
C GLU A 165 -18.36 12.14 16.83
N LEU A 166 -17.37 13.04 16.81
CA LEU A 166 -17.57 14.46 16.49
C LEU A 166 -18.03 14.67 15.03
N LEU A 167 -17.46 13.93 14.08
CA LEU A 167 -17.84 14.00 12.67
C LEU A 167 -19.24 13.41 12.42
N GLN A 168 -19.60 12.33 13.12
CA GLN A 168 -20.96 11.79 13.08
C GLN A 168 -21.98 12.81 13.60
N ASN A 169 -21.67 13.51 14.69
CA ASN A 169 -22.53 14.59 15.21
C ASN A 169 -22.65 15.75 14.20
N PHE A 170 -21.54 16.15 13.58
CA PHE A 170 -21.53 17.17 12.53
C PHE A 170 -22.43 16.77 11.35
N ARG A 171 -22.29 15.53 10.85
CA ARG A 171 -23.11 14.99 9.77
C ARG A 171 -24.60 14.95 10.12
N ALA A 172 -24.94 14.52 11.34
CA ALA A 172 -26.31 14.51 11.82
C ALA A 172 -26.91 15.92 11.88
N GLN A 173 -26.13 16.93 12.30
CA GLN A 173 -26.56 18.32 12.29
C GLN A 173 -26.84 18.82 10.86
N ARG A 174 -25.96 18.53 9.88
CA ARG A 174 -26.19 18.88 8.47
C ARG A 174 -27.50 18.30 7.92
N GLN A 175 -27.79 17.04 8.25
CA GLN A 175 -29.03 16.36 7.80
C GLN A 175 -30.29 16.99 8.40
N LEU A 176 -30.22 17.48 9.63
CA LEU A 176 -31.35 18.19 10.26
C LEU A 176 -31.61 19.53 9.59
N THR A 177 -30.56 20.31 9.26
CA THR A 177 -30.70 21.58 8.53
C THR A 177 -31.21 21.37 7.11
N SER A 178 -30.76 20.33 6.40
CA SER A 178 -31.16 20.08 5.00
C SER A 178 -32.62 19.65 4.85
N SER A 179 -33.20 18.98 5.85
CA SER A 179 -34.59 18.48 5.82
C SER A 179 -35.69 19.56 5.75
N THR A 180 -35.33 20.84 5.82
CA THR A 180 -36.29 21.97 5.75
C THR A 180 -36.53 22.52 4.34
N PHE A 181 -35.76 22.09 3.33
CA PHE A 181 -35.98 22.43 1.92
C PHE A 181 -36.02 21.15 1.06
N GLU A 182 -36.84 21.15 0.02
CA GLU A 182 -37.25 19.97 -0.77
C GLU A 182 -36.12 19.02 -1.23
N ALA A 183 -36.39 17.72 -1.08
CA ALA A 183 -35.79 16.55 -1.75
C ALA A 183 -34.34 16.16 -1.42
N GLY A 184 -34.20 15.19 -0.49
CA GLY A 184 -33.45 13.92 -0.65
C GLY A 184 -31.99 13.92 -1.14
N SER A 185 -31.35 15.06 -1.29
CA SER A 185 -30.00 15.21 -1.82
C SER A 185 -29.15 15.94 -0.78
N ASP A 186 -27.97 15.38 -0.49
CA ASP A 186 -26.98 16.03 0.37
C ASP A 186 -26.65 17.41 -0.21
N GLN A 187 -26.53 18.45 0.61
CA GLN A 187 -26.24 19.79 0.09
C GLN A 187 -24.72 19.96 -0.10
N PRO A 188 -24.29 20.78 -1.07
CA PRO A 188 -22.89 21.14 -1.20
C PRO A 188 -22.36 21.74 0.10
N ILE A 189 -21.09 21.48 0.42
CA ILE A 189 -20.47 22.05 1.62
C ILE A 189 -20.41 23.58 1.54
N ASP A 190 -20.84 24.26 2.59
CA ASP A 190 -20.85 25.72 2.64
C ASP A 190 -19.67 26.33 3.43
N ALA A 191 -19.54 27.66 3.38
CA ALA A 191 -18.49 28.38 4.08
C ALA A 191 -18.56 28.24 5.61
N ALA A 192 -19.76 28.20 6.19
CA ALA A 192 -19.94 28.06 7.64
C ALA A 192 -19.54 26.65 8.10
N GLU A 193 -19.85 25.63 7.29
CA GLU A 193 -19.48 24.24 7.50
C GLU A 193 -17.96 24.04 7.43
N ILE A 194 -17.27 24.70 6.49
CA ILE A 194 -15.79 24.68 6.42
C ILE A 194 -15.17 25.30 7.69
N LEU A 195 -15.72 26.42 8.19
CA LEU A 195 -15.25 27.03 9.45
C LEU A 195 -15.51 26.13 10.65
N ALA A 196 -16.69 25.53 10.73
CA ALA A 196 -17.04 24.63 11.82
C ALA A 196 -16.12 23.40 11.84
N LEU A 197 -15.78 22.83 10.67
CA LEU A 197 -14.80 21.76 10.56
C LEU A 197 -13.39 22.21 10.97
N HIS A 198 -12.99 23.43 10.60
CA HIS A 198 -11.71 24.01 11.02
C HIS A 198 -11.61 24.13 12.55
N GLU A 199 -12.65 24.67 13.20
CA GLU A 199 -12.71 24.81 14.66
C GLU A 199 -12.70 23.44 15.35
N LEU A 200 -13.53 22.50 14.87
CA LEU A 200 -13.61 21.12 15.37
C LEU A 200 -12.23 20.44 15.32
N LEU A 201 -11.49 20.58 14.21
CA LEU A 201 -10.16 20.00 14.04
C LEU A 201 -9.12 20.64 14.96
N CYS A 202 -9.16 21.97 15.13
CA CYS A 202 -8.29 22.69 16.07
C CYS A 202 -8.51 22.23 17.52
N ASP A 203 -9.78 22.09 17.93
CA ASP A 203 -10.16 21.63 19.27
C ASP A 203 -9.74 20.18 19.50
N TRP A 204 -10.03 19.29 18.55
CA TRP A 204 -9.64 17.88 18.59
C TRP A 204 -8.12 17.72 18.73
N ALA A 205 -7.35 18.43 17.90
CA ALA A 205 -5.89 18.37 17.96
C ALA A 205 -5.31 19.09 19.20
N SER A 206 -6.10 19.95 19.85
CA SER A 206 -5.62 20.91 20.86
C SER A 206 -4.45 21.74 20.34
N PHE A 207 -4.50 22.12 19.07
CA PHE A 207 -3.44 22.82 18.36
C PHE A 207 -4.02 23.86 17.41
N VAL A 208 -3.48 25.08 17.47
CA VAL A 208 -3.84 26.20 16.61
C VAL A 208 -2.55 26.80 16.06
N SER A 209 -2.50 26.97 14.74
CA SER A 209 -1.39 27.61 14.03
C SER A 209 -1.18 29.05 14.53
N ARG A 210 0.07 29.45 14.72
CA ARG A 210 0.41 30.83 15.10
C ARG A 210 0.48 31.75 13.88
N GLN A 211 0.75 31.16 12.72
CA GLN A 211 0.84 31.90 11.46
C GLN A 211 -0.55 32.02 10.84
N GLU A 212 -0.92 33.22 10.39
CA GLU A 212 -2.10 33.39 9.53
C GLU A 212 -1.84 32.66 8.20
N ARG A 213 -2.53 31.53 8.01
CA ARG A 213 -2.53 30.72 6.79
C ARG A 213 -3.96 30.57 6.27
N PRO A 214 -4.16 30.15 5.01
CA PRO A 214 -5.48 29.76 4.53
C PRO A 214 -6.11 28.73 5.48
N ILE A 215 -7.42 28.80 5.70
CA ILE A 215 -8.11 27.80 6.53
C ILE A 215 -8.37 26.52 5.76
N ALA A 216 -8.35 26.57 4.43
CA ALA A 216 -8.46 25.40 3.59
C ALA A 216 -7.85 25.62 2.20
N ALA A 217 -7.54 24.53 1.52
CA ALA A 217 -7.20 24.50 0.10
C ALA A 217 -8.14 23.54 -0.63
N VAL A 218 -8.55 23.90 -1.84
CA VAL A 218 -9.44 23.08 -2.66
C VAL A 218 -8.75 22.72 -3.96
N GLU A 219 -8.60 21.42 -4.20
CA GLU A 219 -8.17 20.87 -5.48
C GLU A 219 -9.39 20.46 -6.30
N ILE A 220 -9.51 20.96 -7.53
CA ILE A 220 -10.52 20.51 -8.51
C ILE A 220 -9.84 19.60 -9.53
N ARG A 221 -10.41 18.41 -9.74
CA ARG A 221 -9.94 17.44 -10.72
C ARG A 221 -10.81 17.49 -11.99
N TYR A 222 -10.15 17.50 -13.15
CA TYR A 222 -10.82 17.55 -14.46
C TYR A 222 -10.42 16.36 -15.34
N ARG A 223 -11.33 15.94 -16.22
CA ARG A 223 -11.07 15.04 -17.34
C ARG A 223 -11.60 15.64 -18.64
N ASP A 224 -10.97 15.31 -19.76
CA ASP A 224 -11.47 15.72 -21.07
C ASP A 224 -12.84 15.09 -21.32
N ARG A 225 -13.75 15.89 -21.86
CA ARG A 225 -15.10 15.45 -22.17
C ARG A 225 -15.02 14.49 -23.36
N ALA A 226 -15.28 13.21 -23.16
CA ALA A 226 -15.32 12.26 -24.26
C ALA A 226 -16.34 12.73 -25.30
N GLU A 227 -15.89 12.96 -26.54
CA GLU A 227 -16.79 13.11 -27.67
C GLU A 227 -17.64 11.84 -27.73
N ARG A 228 -18.97 12.00 -27.64
CA ARG A 228 -19.88 10.93 -28.04
C ARG A 228 -19.65 10.71 -29.53
N SER A 229 -18.78 9.77 -29.87
CA SER A 229 -18.72 9.22 -31.22
C SER A 229 -20.12 8.70 -31.54
N ASP A 230 -20.74 9.22 -32.60
CA ASP A 230 -22.04 8.79 -33.12
C ASP A 230 -22.04 7.26 -33.30
N LEU A 231 -22.52 6.55 -32.28
CA LEU A 231 -22.78 5.12 -32.36
C LEU A 231 -24.14 4.96 -33.01
N ILE A 232 -24.12 4.35 -34.20
CA ILE A 232 -25.31 3.83 -34.88
C ILE A 232 -26.12 3.01 -33.87
N SER A 233 -27.35 3.46 -33.59
CA SER A 233 -28.30 2.78 -32.73
C SER A 233 -28.50 1.33 -33.17
N LEU A 234 -28.14 0.41 -32.29
CA LEU A 234 -28.83 -0.87 -32.14
C LEU A 234 -29.40 -0.91 -30.71
N GLN A 235 -30.64 -1.36 -30.64
CA GLN A 235 -31.63 -1.25 -29.56
C GLN A 235 -31.14 -1.56 -28.13
N PRO A 236 -31.83 -1.03 -27.09
CA PRO A 236 -31.34 -0.99 -25.72
C PRO A 236 -31.36 -2.37 -25.06
N GLN A 237 -30.25 -2.72 -24.40
CA GLN A 237 -30.23 -3.74 -23.35
C GLN A 237 -29.81 -3.11 -22.02
N PRO A 238 -30.26 -3.68 -20.89
CA PRO A 238 -30.24 -3.01 -19.59
C PRO A 238 -28.80 -2.73 -19.13
N GLU A 239 -28.63 -1.55 -18.55
CA GLU A 239 -27.37 -1.05 -18.02
C GLU A 239 -26.87 -1.95 -16.87
N ASP A 240 -25.81 -2.72 -17.13
CA ASP A 240 -24.93 -3.25 -16.10
C ASP A 240 -23.70 -2.33 -16.03
N HIS A 241 -23.55 -1.67 -14.87
CA HIS A 241 -22.46 -0.78 -14.55
C HIS A 241 -21.09 -1.49 -14.64
N ALA A 242 -20.25 -1.07 -15.59
CA ALA A 242 -18.82 -1.37 -15.59
C ALA A 242 -18.06 -0.15 -15.04
N PRO A 243 -17.23 -0.28 -13.98
CA PRO A 243 -16.35 0.80 -13.54
C PRO A 243 -15.17 0.92 -14.50
N ASN A 244 -14.81 2.16 -14.85
CA ASN A 244 -13.67 2.47 -15.70
C ASN A 244 -12.43 2.68 -14.84
N ALA A 245 -11.31 2.12 -15.30
CA ALA A 245 -9.98 2.35 -14.76
C ALA A 245 -9.56 3.82 -14.92
N ASP A 246 -9.91 4.63 -13.93
CA ASP A 246 -9.20 5.82 -13.43
C ASP A 246 -9.78 6.27 -12.07
N ASP A 247 -10.47 5.37 -11.37
CA ASP A 247 -11.06 5.65 -10.07
C ASP A 247 -10.04 5.21 -9.00
N GLU A 248 -9.58 6.17 -8.20
CA GLU A 248 -9.10 5.89 -6.84
C GLU A 248 -10.19 5.02 -6.21
N GLU A 249 -9.87 3.75 -5.94
CA GLU A 249 -10.86 2.72 -5.61
C GLU A 249 -11.81 3.20 -4.51
N ASP A 250 -13.10 3.30 -4.84
CA ASP A 250 -14.20 3.52 -3.90
C ASP A 250 -14.21 2.39 -2.86
N GLU A 251 -13.80 2.72 -1.64
CA GLU A 251 -14.05 1.94 -0.43
C GLU A 251 -15.57 1.84 -0.23
N SER A 252 -16.15 0.71 -0.66
CA SER A 252 -17.55 0.40 -0.35
C SER A 252 -17.65 -0.06 1.10
N ALA A 253 -18.14 0.85 1.94
CA ALA A 253 -18.39 0.70 3.36
C ALA A 253 -19.34 -0.47 3.67
N ASP A 254 -18.78 -1.52 4.27
CA ASP A 254 -19.44 -2.38 5.24
C ASP A 254 -18.39 -2.78 6.29
N GLY A 255 -17.94 -1.77 7.03
CA GLY A 255 -17.02 -1.80 8.16
C GLY A 255 -17.18 -0.48 8.90
N GLU A 256 -16.98 -0.43 10.23
CA GLU A 256 -17.03 0.81 11.01
C GLU A 256 -16.28 1.93 10.27
N GLU A 257 -16.92 3.10 10.06
CA GLU A 257 -16.34 4.29 9.40
C GLU A 257 -15.06 4.72 10.17
N ASP A 258 -13.90 4.13 9.86
CA ASP A 258 -12.60 4.48 10.44
C ASP A 258 -12.00 5.65 9.67
N ILE A 259 -11.39 6.56 10.41
CA ILE A 259 -10.77 7.76 9.86
C ILE A 259 -9.39 7.40 9.32
N GLY A 260 -9.16 7.70 8.03
CA GLY A 260 -7.88 7.47 7.37
C GLY A 260 -6.74 8.35 7.91
N ILE A 261 -5.50 7.96 7.64
CA ILE A 261 -4.30 8.71 8.04
C ILE A 261 -3.60 9.26 6.80
N LEU A 262 -3.41 10.57 6.75
CA LEU A 262 -2.90 11.30 5.58
C LEU A 262 -1.39 11.13 5.33
N ASN A 263 -0.62 11.13 6.40
CA ASN A 263 0.81 11.41 6.39
C ASN A 263 1.67 10.22 6.82
N SER A 264 1.06 9.08 7.16
CA SER A 264 1.78 7.87 7.55
C SER A 264 1.14 6.64 6.94
N PHE A 265 1.95 5.89 6.19
CA PHE A 265 1.60 4.58 5.67
C PHE A 265 1.95 3.44 6.64
N PHE A 266 2.82 3.71 7.62
CA PHE A 266 3.43 2.66 8.47
C PHE A 266 2.91 2.64 9.90
N VAL A 267 2.21 3.70 10.35
CA VAL A 267 1.79 3.81 11.76
C VAL A 267 0.97 2.60 12.22
N GLU A 268 -0.02 2.18 11.45
CA GLU A 268 -0.86 1.01 11.78
C GLU A 268 -0.07 -0.30 11.74
N ASP A 269 0.87 -0.44 10.80
CA ASP A 269 1.75 -1.60 10.69
C ASP A 269 2.67 -1.72 11.91
N ILE A 270 3.22 -0.59 12.36
CA ILE A 270 4.04 -0.50 13.58
C ILE A 270 3.19 -0.82 14.81
N GLU A 271 1.93 -0.39 14.85
CA GLU A 271 1.00 -0.70 15.92
C GLU A 271 0.68 -2.20 16.00
N ARG A 272 0.45 -2.85 14.86
CA ARG A 272 0.30 -4.31 14.80
C ARG A 272 1.57 -5.01 15.29
N ALA A 273 2.75 -4.53 14.90
CA ALA A 273 4.03 -5.04 15.41
C ALA A 273 4.16 -4.87 16.94
N LEU A 274 3.79 -3.71 17.49
CA LEU A 274 3.76 -3.45 18.93
C LEU A 274 2.85 -4.43 19.66
N ILE A 275 1.65 -4.70 19.12
CA ILE A 275 0.70 -5.66 19.70
C ILE A 275 1.28 -7.08 19.70
N CYS A 276 1.87 -7.53 18.59
CA CYS A 276 2.52 -8.84 18.50
C CYS A 276 3.62 -9.01 19.56
N VAL A 277 4.48 -8.00 19.74
CA VAL A 277 5.54 -7.99 20.76
C VAL A 277 4.95 -7.96 22.18
N LYS A 278 3.88 -7.19 22.42
CA LYS A 278 3.18 -7.17 23.72
C LYS A 278 2.51 -8.51 24.05
N GLN A 279 2.07 -9.26 23.05
CA GLN A 279 1.44 -10.57 23.26
C GLN A 279 2.47 -11.71 23.33
N GLY A 280 3.74 -11.45 23.02
CA GLY A 280 4.80 -12.47 22.95
C GLY A 280 4.78 -13.29 21.66
N ASN A 281 3.92 -12.94 20.70
CA ASN A 281 3.77 -13.62 19.41
C ASN A 281 4.57 -12.89 18.32
N VAL A 282 5.89 -12.75 18.52
CA VAL A 282 6.74 -12.01 17.57
C VAL A 282 7.09 -12.90 16.38
N PRO A 283 6.72 -12.51 15.14
CA PRO A 283 7.14 -13.24 13.94
C PRO A 283 8.67 -13.20 13.80
N GLU A 284 9.27 -14.32 13.41
CA GLU A 284 10.73 -14.44 13.29
C GLU A 284 11.37 -13.40 12.35
N PRO A 285 10.78 -13.07 11.18
CA PRO A 285 11.32 -12.00 10.32
C PRO A 285 11.35 -10.64 11.01
N LEU A 286 10.32 -10.30 11.78
CA LEU A 286 10.25 -9.05 12.54
C LEU A 286 11.30 -9.04 13.66
N ARG A 287 11.40 -10.13 14.43
CA ARG A 287 12.44 -10.30 15.46
C ARG A 287 13.83 -10.10 14.86
N ARG A 288 14.11 -10.73 13.73
CA ARG A 288 15.41 -10.65 13.04
C ARG A 288 15.68 -9.25 12.49
N TYR A 289 14.68 -8.57 11.94
CA TYR A 289 14.81 -7.20 11.45
C TYR A 289 15.13 -6.21 12.56
N LEU A 290 14.45 -6.33 13.71
CA LEU A 290 14.64 -5.46 14.86
C LEU A 290 15.85 -5.83 15.73
N THR A 291 16.52 -6.95 15.46
CA THR A 291 17.67 -7.42 16.23
C THR A 291 18.95 -7.11 15.48
N PRO A 292 19.79 -6.19 15.99
CA PRO A 292 21.03 -5.85 15.34
C PRO A 292 21.92 -7.09 15.26
N LEU A 293 22.54 -7.26 14.10
CA LEU A 293 23.57 -8.28 13.94
C LEU A 293 24.76 -7.93 14.84
N ALA A 294 25.26 -8.91 15.59
CA ALA A 294 26.47 -8.77 16.41
C ALA A 294 27.64 -8.24 15.55
N ASP A 295 28.44 -7.34 16.09
CA ASP A 295 29.47 -6.63 15.32
C ASP A 295 30.51 -7.59 14.73
N GLU A 296 30.80 -8.71 15.40
CA GLU A 296 31.74 -9.73 14.90
C GLU A 296 31.21 -10.49 13.68
N LYS A 297 29.89 -10.45 13.45
CA LYS A 297 29.25 -11.03 12.26
C LYS A 297 29.12 -10.01 11.11
N ARG A 298 29.38 -8.72 11.37
CA ARG A 298 29.37 -7.69 10.32
C ARG A 298 30.66 -7.80 9.52
N VAL A 299 30.52 -7.75 8.20
CA VAL A 299 31.66 -7.80 7.29
C VAL A 299 31.81 -6.43 6.64
N ASP A 300 32.87 -5.71 6.99
CA ASP A 300 33.28 -4.52 6.25
C ASP A 300 33.83 -4.94 4.89
N LEU A 301 33.11 -4.60 3.83
CA LEU A 301 33.45 -4.95 2.45
C LEU A 301 34.73 -4.29 1.94
N TYR A 302 35.19 -3.19 2.56
CA TYR A 302 36.44 -2.51 2.21
C TYR A 302 37.67 -3.14 2.88
N SER A 303 37.45 -4.00 3.89
CA SER A 303 38.53 -4.73 4.55
C SER A 303 39.06 -5.88 3.68
N ARG A 304 40.22 -6.43 4.05
CA ARG A 304 40.76 -7.65 3.40
C ARG A 304 39.80 -8.83 3.50
N ASP A 305 39.11 -8.98 4.62
CA ASP A 305 38.12 -10.05 4.81
C ASP A 305 36.85 -9.79 4.01
N GLY A 306 36.46 -8.53 3.85
CA GLY A 306 35.42 -8.07 2.93
C GLY A 306 35.69 -8.47 1.48
N HIS A 307 36.88 -8.14 0.98
CA HIS A 307 37.30 -8.57 -0.36
C HIS A 307 37.28 -10.10 -0.52
N ARG A 308 37.70 -10.86 0.50
CA ARG A 308 37.60 -12.33 0.49
C ARG A 308 36.15 -12.81 0.51
N ALA A 309 35.23 -12.10 1.16
CA ALA A 309 33.80 -12.40 1.14
C ALA A 309 33.22 -12.15 -0.26
N ILE A 310 33.58 -11.04 -0.90
CA ILE A 310 33.18 -10.71 -2.29
C ILE A 310 33.65 -11.80 -3.25
N VAL A 311 34.92 -12.19 -3.21
CA VAL A 311 35.46 -13.25 -4.08
C VAL A 311 34.76 -14.58 -3.85
N ARG A 312 34.47 -14.93 -2.58
CA ARG A 312 33.72 -16.15 -2.25
C ARG A 312 32.30 -16.11 -2.80
N ALA A 313 31.58 -15.02 -2.60
CA ALA A 313 30.21 -14.87 -3.09
C ALA A 313 30.14 -14.87 -4.63
N LEU A 314 31.13 -14.29 -5.31
CA LEU A 314 31.21 -14.22 -6.77
C LEU A 314 31.90 -15.43 -7.42
N HIS A 315 32.28 -16.43 -6.63
CA HIS A 315 32.87 -17.66 -7.17
C HIS A 315 31.93 -18.29 -8.22
N PRO A 316 32.42 -18.76 -9.38
CA PRO A 316 31.56 -19.29 -10.45
C PRO A 316 30.58 -20.40 -10.02
N ALA A 317 30.93 -21.17 -8.99
CA ALA A 317 30.06 -22.18 -8.41
C ALA A 317 28.79 -21.63 -7.73
N ASN A 318 28.79 -20.35 -7.37
CA ASN A 318 27.69 -19.66 -6.68
C ASN A 318 26.82 -18.83 -7.63
N LEU A 319 27.13 -18.79 -8.93
CA LEU A 319 26.33 -18.06 -9.91
C LEU A 319 24.92 -18.68 -10.00
N ASN A 320 23.92 -17.81 -10.06
CA ASN A 320 22.55 -18.17 -10.39
C ASN A 320 22.50 -18.91 -11.73
N ARG A 321 21.62 -19.90 -11.82
CA ARG A 321 21.46 -20.73 -13.02
C ARG A 321 20.47 -20.13 -14.00
N GLY A 322 19.51 -19.35 -13.51
CA GLY A 322 18.62 -18.56 -14.35
C GLY A 322 19.06 -17.11 -14.43
N ARG A 323 19.25 -16.62 -15.66
CA ARG A 323 19.49 -15.20 -15.97
C ARG A 323 18.27 -14.67 -16.71
N TRP A 324 17.89 -13.43 -16.45
CA TRP A 324 16.87 -12.79 -17.26
C TRP A 324 17.27 -12.76 -18.73
N LEU A 325 16.28 -12.79 -19.63
CA LEU A 325 16.48 -12.84 -21.07
C LEU A 325 16.87 -11.46 -21.65
N SER A 326 17.66 -10.66 -20.91
CA SER A 326 18.19 -9.38 -21.38
C SER A 326 19.33 -9.57 -22.39
N GLU A 327 19.64 -8.50 -23.13
CA GLU A 327 20.79 -8.46 -24.02
C GLU A 327 22.08 -8.92 -23.30
N PRO A 328 22.96 -9.72 -23.95
CA PRO A 328 24.14 -10.29 -23.28
C PRO A 328 25.09 -9.26 -22.66
N HIS A 329 25.18 -8.06 -23.24
CA HIS A 329 26.03 -6.97 -22.73
C HIS A 329 25.43 -6.27 -21.50
N LEU A 330 24.14 -6.47 -21.20
CA LEU A 330 23.47 -5.98 -19.99
C LEU A 330 23.67 -6.97 -18.84
N ALA A 331 24.92 -7.20 -18.45
CA ALA A 331 25.28 -8.03 -17.31
C ALA A 331 25.11 -7.27 -15.98
N MET A 332 24.92 -8.02 -14.89
CA MET A 332 24.90 -7.44 -13.55
C MET A 332 26.26 -6.82 -13.23
N SER A 333 26.24 -5.67 -12.56
CA SER A 333 27.44 -5.13 -11.92
C SER A 333 27.93 -6.07 -10.82
N LEU A 334 29.19 -5.90 -10.43
CA LEU A 334 29.84 -6.73 -9.40
C LEU A 334 29.01 -6.82 -8.11
N MET A 335 28.52 -5.68 -7.61
CA MET A 335 27.76 -5.63 -6.35
C MET A 335 26.32 -6.15 -6.50
N GLN A 336 25.71 -6.03 -7.68
CA GLN A 336 24.41 -6.65 -7.95
C GLN A 336 24.54 -8.18 -7.98
N GLN A 337 25.55 -8.73 -8.65
CA GLN A 337 25.80 -10.16 -8.66
C GLN A 337 26.17 -10.70 -7.27
N PHE A 338 26.95 -9.93 -6.51
CA PHE A 338 27.26 -10.23 -5.11
C PHE A 338 25.97 -10.35 -4.28
N ALA A 339 25.04 -9.39 -4.43
CA ALA A 339 23.77 -9.41 -3.72
C ALA A 339 22.90 -10.61 -4.13
N ILE A 340 22.80 -10.91 -5.43
CA ILE A 340 22.05 -12.07 -5.96
C ILE A 340 22.61 -13.37 -5.38
N ASN A 341 23.92 -13.59 -5.50
CA ASN A 341 24.56 -14.82 -5.03
C ASN A 341 24.46 -14.96 -3.51
N SER A 342 24.54 -13.86 -2.76
CA SER A 342 24.40 -13.86 -1.31
C SER A 342 22.96 -14.18 -0.87
N ALA A 343 21.96 -13.55 -1.51
CA ALA A 343 20.55 -13.80 -1.25
C ALA A 343 20.15 -15.25 -1.56
N ILE A 344 20.70 -15.80 -2.64
CA ILE A 344 20.40 -17.15 -3.12
C ILE A 344 21.16 -18.23 -2.32
N GLY A 345 22.41 -17.95 -1.96
CA GLY A 345 23.31 -18.88 -1.27
C GLY A 345 22.94 -19.09 0.20
N ASP A 346 22.32 -18.11 0.84
CA ASP A 346 21.75 -18.24 2.19
C ASP A 346 20.45 -19.05 2.13
N ARG A 347 20.58 -20.38 2.10
CA ARG A 347 19.46 -21.34 2.03
C ARG A 347 18.76 -21.56 3.37
N SER A 348 18.88 -20.64 4.33
CA SER A 348 18.09 -20.72 5.55
C SER A 348 16.62 -20.42 5.20
N GLU A 349 15.70 -21.31 5.59
CA GLU A 349 14.25 -21.22 5.28
C GLU A 349 13.58 -19.93 5.83
N THR A 350 14.32 -19.13 6.62
CA THR A 350 13.86 -17.90 7.28
C THR A 350 14.77 -16.69 7.00
N GLY A 351 15.58 -16.74 5.94
CA GLY A 351 16.60 -15.75 5.60
C GLY A 351 16.04 -14.36 5.25
N LEU A 352 16.06 -13.43 6.21
CA LEU A 352 15.90 -12.01 5.92
C LEU A 352 17.18 -11.49 5.26
N PHE A 353 17.06 -10.98 4.03
CA PHE A 353 18.16 -10.39 3.28
C PHE A 353 17.77 -8.99 2.80
N SER A 354 18.56 -7.98 3.17
CA SER A 354 18.35 -6.59 2.79
C SER A 354 19.44 -6.13 1.84
N VAL A 355 19.05 -5.47 0.75
CA VAL A 355 19.96 -4.80 -0.18
C VAL A 355 19.68 -3.32 -0.14
N ASN A 356 20.67 -2.53 0.24
CA ASN A 356 20.59 -1.08 0.06
C ASN A 356 20.95 -0.72 -1.39
N GLY A 357 20.14 0.11 -2.03
CA GLY A 357 20.37 0.57 -3.39
C GLY A 357 19.95 2.02 -3.55
N PRO A 358 20.90 2.96 -3.72
CA PRO A 358 20.61 4.34 -4.10
C PRO A 358 19.73 4.46 -5.37
N PRO A 359 19.14 5.63 -5.66
CA PRO A 359 18.45 5.86 -6.93
C PRO A 359 19.33 5.49 -8.14
N GLY A 360 18.76 4.81 -9.13
CA GLY A 360 19.48 4.42 -10.35
C GLY A 360 20.37 3.16 -10.26
N THR A 361 20.51 2.51 -9.11
CA THR A 361 21.38 1.30 -8.98
C THR A 361 20.76 -0.01 -9.47
N GLY A 362 19.65 0.04 -10.21
CA GLY A 362 19.08 -1.13 -10.89
C GLY A 362 18.46 -2.18 -9.96
N LYS A 363 17.76 -1.79 -8.90
CA LYS A 363 17.04 -2.71 -7.99
C LYS A 363 16.08 -3.64 -8.74
N THR A 364 15.32 -3.09 -9.69
CA THR A 364 14.42 -3.89 -10.56
C THR A 364 15.20 -4.88 -11.42
N THR A 365 16.41 -4.50 -11.87
CA THR A 365 17.30 -5.37 -12.64
C THR A 365 17.77 -6.56 -11.80
N LEU A 366 18.09 -6.33 -10.52
CA LEU A 366 18.41 -7.41 -9.58
C LEU A 366 17.25 -8.41 -9.44
N LEU A 367 16.01 -7.92 -9.28
CA LEU A 367 14.83 -8.78 -9.14
C LEU A 367 14.58 -9.65 -10.37
N ARG A 368 14.85 -9.15 -11.58
CA ARG A 368 14.72 -9.92 -12.83
C ARG A 368 15.51 -11.23 -12.79
N ASP A 369 16.76 -11.19 -12.34
CA ASP A 369 17.58 -12.39 -12.24
C ASP A 369 17.13 -13.32 -11.11
N MET A 370 16.58 -12.79 -10.02
CA MET A 370 15.95 -13.62 -8.98
C MET A 370 14.73 -14.37 -9.52
N PHE A 371 13.86 -13.70 -10.29
CA PHE A 371 12.72 -14.33 -10.94
C PHE A 371 13.16 -15.41 -11.92
N ALA A 372 14.15 -15.11 -12.77
CA ALA A 372 14.68 -16.06 -13.73
C ALA A 372 15.29 -17.29 -13.05
N ASP A 373 16.08 -17.12 -11.99
CA ASP A 373 16.66 -18.23 -11.24
C ASP A 373 15.57 -19.10 -10.59
N ASN A 374 14.55 -18.49 -10.01
CA ASN A 374 13.42 -19.20 -9.41
C ASN A 374 12.64 -20.03 -10.45
N ILE A 375 12.36 -19.47 -11.63
CA ILE A 375 11.72 -20.18 -12.76
C ILE A 375 12.60 -21.36 -13.19
N VAL A 376 13.91 -21.16 -13.34
CA VAL A 376 14.85 -22.21 -13.77
C VAL A 376 14.95 -23.33 -12.73
N ARG A 377 14.90 -23.03 -11.42
CA ARG A 377 14.88 -24.07 -10.38
C ARG A 377 13.65 -24.98 -10.52
N ARG A 378 12.46 -24.39 -10.68
CA ARG A 378 11.23 -25.15 -10.89
C ARG A 378 11.29 -25.96 -12.18
N ALA A 379 11.80 -25.36 -13.26
CA ALA A 379 11.96 -26.02 -14.55
C ALA A 379 12.92 -27.21 -14.49
N ARG A 380 13.98 -27.18 -13.67
CA ARG A 380 14.89 -28.32 -13.47
C ARG A 380 14.21 -29.51 -12.81
N ILE A 381 13.27 -29.26 -11.89
CA ILE A 381 12.48 -30.34 -11.26
C ILE A 381 11.54 -30.94 -12.29
N LEU A 382 10.83 -30.09 -13.05
CA LEU A 382 9.97 -30.53 -14.16
C LEU A 382 10.74 -31.35 -15.20
N GLY A 383 11.94 -30.90 -15.58
CA GLY A 383 12.80 -31.59 -16.55
C GLY A 383 13.40 -32.90 -16.02
N GLY A 384 13.31 -33.17 -14.72
CA GLY A 384 13.70 -34.45 -14.12
C GLY A 384 12.57 -35.48 -14.06
N LEU A 385 11.34 -35.11 -14.43
CA LEU A 385 10.21 -36.02 -14.48
C LEU A 385 10.22 -36.80 -15.80
N GLU A 386 9.84 -38.08 -15.75
CA GLU A 386 9.75 -38.92 -16.96
C GLU A 386 8.59 -38.45 -17.85
N MET A 387 7.45 -38.10 -17.25
CA MET A 387 6.26 -37.64 -17.95
C MET A 387 5.61 -36.46 -17.24
N ALA A 388 4.90 -35.63 -18.01
CA ALA A 388 4.18 -34.46 -17.47
C ALA A 388 3.15 -34.82 -16.39
N ARG A 389 2.58 -36.04 -16.42
CA ARG A 389 1.63 -36.51 -15.39
C ARG A 389 2.28 -36.68 -14.02
N ASP A 390 3.58 -36.94 -13.96
CA ASP A 390 4.31 -37.19 -12.72
C ASP A 390 4.51 -35.89 -11.91
N ALA A 391 4.16 -34.74 -12.49
CA ALA A 391 4.12 -33.45 -11.81
C ALA A 391 2.93 -33.35 -10.83
N PHE A 392 1.97 -34.25 -10.89
CA PHE A 392 0.73 -34.19 -10.13
C PHE A 392 0.64 -35.29 -9.08
N ASP A 393 0.17 -34.92 -7.89
CA ASP A 393 -0.06 -35.83 -6.77
C ASP A 393 -1.53 -36.21 -6.67
N GLY A 394 -1.79 -37.51 -6.80
CA GLY A 394 -3.12 -38.10 -6.63
C GLY A 394 -4.13 -37.80 -7.75
N ALA A 395 -5.39 -38.13 -7.47
CA ALA A 395 -6.49 -37.91 -8.40
C ALA A 395 -6.91 -36.43 -8.45
N PRO A 396 -7.40 -35.93 -9.61
CA PRO A 396 -7.92 -34.58 -9.72
C PRO A 396 -9.03 -34.30 -8.69
N ARG A 397 -8.98 -33.13 -8.06
CA ARG A 397 -9.99 -32.65 -7.12
C ARG A 397 -11.01 -31.79 -7.86
N ARG A 398 -12.30 -32.05 -7.64
CA ARG A 398 -13.36 -31.22 -8.18
C ARG A 398 -13.54 -29.97 -7.32
N ILE A 399 -13.49 -28.81 -7.94
CA ILE A 399 -13.77 -27.53 -7.33
C ILE A 399 -15.05 -26.94 -7.93
N THR A 400 -15.79 -26.21 -7.12
CA THR A 400 -17.00 -25.48 -7.52
C THR A 400 -16.76 -24.00 -7.29
N PHE A 401 -16.97 -23.20 -8.33
CA PHE A 401 -16.83 -21.75 -8.30
C PHE A 401 -18.12 -21.08 -7.79
N ALA A 402 -18.04 -19.77 -7.52
CA ALA A 402 -19.17 -19.00 -6.99
C ALA A 402 -20.38 -18.97 -7.95
N ASP A 403 -20.11 -19.01 -9.25
CA ASP A 403 -21.11 -19.11 -10.33
C ASP A 403 -21.66 -20.55 -10.52
N CYS A 404 -21.37 -21.46 -9.58
CA CYS A 404 -21.71 -22.89 -9.63
C CYS A 404 -21.07 -23.68 -10.78
N SER A 405 -20.15 -23.09 -11.55
CA SER A 405 -19.35 -23.84 -12.51
C SER A 405 -18.39 -24.77 -11.78
N THR A 406 -18.02 -25.88 -12.41
CA THR A 406 -17.10 -26.86 -11.81
C THR A 406 -15.87 -27.08 -12.66
N ALA A 407 -14.70 -27.13 -12.03
CA ALA A 407 -13.45 -27.53 -12.66
C ALA A 407 -12.78 -28.67 -11.89
N SER A 408 -11.89 -29.37 -12.59
CA SER A 408 -11.09 -30.46 -12.03
C SER A 408 -9.64 -30.01 -11.97
N ILE A 409 -9.06 -29.94 -10.77
CA ILE A 409 -7.68 -29.47 -10.54
C ILE A 409 -6.89 -30.56 -9.82
N SER A 410 -5.76 -30.95 -10.40
CA SER A 410 -4.80 -31.84 -9.75
C SER A 410 -3.81 -31.05 -8.91
N ALA A 411 -3.49 -31.53 -7.71
CA ALA A 411 -2.45 -30.94 -6.88
C ALA A 411 -1.07 -31.22 -7.51
N LEU A 412 -0.14 -30.27 -7.41
CA LEU A 412 1.25 -30.51 -7.79
C LEU A 412 1.94 -31.36 -6.71
N ILE A 413 2.95 -32.14 -7.11
CA ILE A 413 3.82 -32.81 -6.14
C ILE A 413 4.51 -31.77 -5.25
N PRO A 414 4.83 -32.10 -3.97
CA PRO A 414 5.48 -31.15 -3.06
C PRO A 414 6.79 -30.56 -3.59
N ALA A 415 7.53 -31.31 -4.41
CA ALA A 415 8.77 -30.84 -5.04
C ALA A 415 8.58 -29.68 -6.03
N LEU A 416 7.35 -29.42 -6.50
CA LEU A 416 7.02 -28.31 -7.39
C LEU A 416 6.38 -27.11 -6.67
N ALA A 417 6.22 -27.18 -5.35
CA ALA A 417 5.78 -26.10 -4.48
C ALA A 417 6.97 -25.34 -3.86
N GLY A 418 6.75 -24.14 -3.34
CA GLY A 418 7.79 -23.30 -2.72
C GLY A 418 8.53 -22.39 -3.71
N PHE A 419 8.04 -22.29 -4.95
CA PHE A 419 8.54 -21.37 -5.98
C PHE A 419 7.66 -20.14 -6.13
N GLU A 420 6.62 -20.00 -5.30
CA GLU A 420 5.77 -18.83 -5.28
C GLU A 420 6.56 -17.61 -4.78
N MET A 421 6.39 -16.48 -5.45
CA MET A 421 7.02 -15.21 -5.05
C MET A 421 5.94 -14.16 -4.87
N ILE A 422 5.97 -13.48 -3.72
CA ILE A 422 5.12 -12.32 -3.45
C ILE A 422 6.03 -11.10 -3.49
N VAL A 423 5.67 -10.13 -4.34
CA VAL A 423 6.36 -8.85 -4.42
C VAL A 423 5.40 -7.78 -3.91
N ALA A 424 5.83 -7.05 -2.90
CA ALA A 424 5.07 -5.96 -2.31
C ALA A 424 5.87 -4.66 -2.40
N SER A 425 5.17 -3.55 -2.60
CA SER A 425 5.74 -2.21 -2.56
C SER A 425 4.67 -1.25 -2.04
N SER A 426 5.10 -0.22 -1.31
CA SER A 426 4.25 0.93 -0.95
C SER A 426 4.02 1.89 -2.12
N ASN A 427 4.64 1.64 -3.28
CA ASN A 427 4.45 2.42 -4.50
C ASN A 427 3.76 1.54 -5.56
N ASN A 428 2.48 1.84 -5.85
CA ASN A 428 1.68 1.11 -6.84
C ASN A 428 2.36 1.10 -8.22
N ALA A 429 2.98 2.21 -8.64
CA ALA A 429 3.69 2.26 -9.91
C ALA A 429 4.87 1.26 -9.96
N ALA A 430 5.53 0.99 -8.84
CA ALA A 430 6.58 -0.03 -8.78
C ALA A 430 6.02 -1.45 -8.96
N VAL A 431 4.84 -1.74 -8.41
CA VAL A 431 4.15 -3.02 -8.59
C VAL A 431 3.65 -3.17 -10.04
N GLU A 432 3.10 -2.10 -10.62
CA GLU A 432 2.67 -2.07 -12.02
C GLU A 432 3.84 -2.27 -12.98
N ASN A 433 4.97 -1.61 -12.76
CA ASN A 433 6.18 -1.82 -13.57
C ASN A 433 6.63 -3.29 -13.55
N ILE A 434 6.50 -3.99 -12.42
CA ILE A 434 6.86 -5.40 -12.33
C ILE A 434 5.82 -6.29 -13.03
N SER A 435 4.54 -6.06 -12.78
CA SER A 435 3.44 -6.92 -13.25
C SER A 435 3.04 -6.69 -14.70
N ARG A 436 3.14 -5.45 -15.21
CA ARG A 436 2.74 -5.06 -16.57
C ARG A 436 3.93 -4.97 -17.53
N ASP A 437 5.08 -4.47 -17.09
CA ASP A 437 6.21 -4.27 -18.04
C ASP A 437 7.10 -5.50 -18.18
N LEU A 438 7.42 -6.21 -17.11
CA LEU A 438 8.31 -7.39 -17.23
C LEU A 438 7.79 -8.47 -18.17
N PRO A 439 6.47 -8.74 -18.27
CA PRO A 439 5.93 -9.68 -19.26
C PRO A 439 6.06 -9.24 -20.72
N LYS A 440 6.29 -7.95 -21.03
CA LYS A 440 6.29 -7.43 -22.41
C LYS A 440 7.52 -7.87 -23.20
N GLN A 441 7.36 -8.12 -24.50
CA GLN A 441 8.46 -8.48 -25.40
C GLN A 441 9.61 -7.45 -25.37
N SER A 442 9.30 -6.17 -25.14
CA SER A 442 10.29 -5.10 -24.95
C SER A 442 11.22 -5.27 -23.74
N SER A 443 10.83 -6.10 -22.76
CA SER A 443 11.61 -6.39 -21.54
C SER A 443 12.64 -7.50 -21.71
N ILE A 444 12.69 -8.15 -22.88
CA ILE A 444 13.66 -9.20 -23.22
C ILE A 444 14.43 -8.84 -24.50
N SER A 445 15.52 -9.54 -24.77
CA SER A 445 16.31 -9.34 -25.99
C SER A 445 15.47 -9.60 -27.23
N LYS A 446 15.68 -8.77 -28.26
CA LYS A 446 15.03 -8.94 -29.58
C LYS A 446 15.38 -10.28 -30.24
N THR A 447 16.48 -10.89 -29.82
CA THR A 447 16.94 -12.20 -30.32
C THR A 447 16.35 -13.39 -29.58
N SER A 448 15.63 -13.16 -28.46
CA SER A 448 15.03 -14.22 -27.67
C SER A 448 13.75 -14.76 -28.34
N SER A 449 13.72 -16.08 -28.56
CA SER A 449 12.54 -16.82 -29.04
C SER A 449 11.79 -17.54 -27.91
N PHE A 450 12.10 -17.22 -26.65
CA PHE A 450 11.50 -17.90 -25.51
C PHE A 450 10.07 -17.43 -25.25
N HIS A 451 9.17 -18.39 -25.02
CA HIS A 451 7.76 -18.15 -24.74
C HIS A 451 7.34 -18.92 -23.50
N TYR A 452 6.69 -18.25 -22.55
CA TYR A 452 6.26 -18.87 -21.28
C TYR A 452 4.78 -18.66 -21.04
N LEU A 453 3.94 -19.64 -21.37
CA LEU A 453 2.47 -19.49 -21.31
C LEU A 453 1.94 -18.27 -22.10
N GLN A 454 2.63 -17.94 -23.20
CA GLN A 454 2.41 -16.69 -23.95
C GLN A 454 0.97 -16.51 -24.42
N THR A 455 0.31 -17.58 -24.88
CA THR A 455 -1.08 -17.51 -25.34
C THR A 455 -2.03 -17.05 -24.23
N VAL A 456 -1.80 -17.53 -22.99
CA VAL A 456 -2.59 -17.14 -21.82
C VAL A 456 -2.26 -15.70 -21.44
N ALA A 457 -0.97 -15.34 -21.40
CA ALA A 457 -0.53 -13.99 -21.12
C ALA A 457 -1.14 -12.97 -22.09
N HIS A 458 -1.15 -13.29 -23.38
CA HIS A 458 -1.69 -12.43 -24.43
C HIS A 458 -3.21 -12.28 -24.27
N LYS A 459 -3.94 -13.35 -23.95
CA LYS A 459 -5.37 -13.26 -23.66
C LYS A 459 -5.66 -12.31 -22.50
N ILE A 460 -4.92 -12.45 -21.39
CA ILE A 460 -5.07 -11.59 -20.20
C ILE A 460 -4.76 -10.13 -20.56
N ALA A 461 -3.67 -9.89 -21.29
CA ALA A 461 -3.25 -8.53 -21.64
C ALA A 461 -4.20 -7.81 -22.62
N CYS A 462 -4.93 -8.55 -23.46
CA CYS A 462 -5.86 -7.97 -24.41
C CYS A 462 -7.26 -7.76 -23.84
N GLN A 463 -7.63 -8.44 -22.76
CA GLN A 463 -9.00 -8.43 -22.23
C GLN A 463 -9.19 -7.24 -21.27
N LYS A 464 -10.17 -6.38 -21.57
CA LYS A 464 -10.64 -5.33 -20.65
C LYS A 464 -11.67 -5.89 -19.68
N ASP A 465 -11.87 -5.21 -18.57
CA ASP A 465 -12.86 -5.56 -17.55
C ASP A 465 -14.30 -5.54 -18.08
N ASN A 466 -14.56 -4.70 -19.10
CA ASN A 466 -15.85 -4.65 -19.82
C ASN A 466 -16.00 -5.73 -20.91
N GLY A 467 -15.12 -6.74 -20.96
CA GLY A 467 -15.13 -7.81 -21.97
C GLY A 467 -14.60 -7.40 -23.34
N GLY A 468 -14.20 -6.14 -23.53
CA GLY A 468 -13.58 -5.65 -24.77
C GLY A 468 -12.19 -6.23 -25.01
N VAL A 469 -11.79 -6.32 -26.29
CA VAL A 469 -10.47 -6.82 -26.69
C VAL A 469 -9.65 -5.67 -27.30
N ILE A 470 -8.46 -5.42 -26.77
CA ILE A 470 -7.51 -4.42 -27.28
C ILE A 470 -6.50 -5.11 -28.18
N LYS A 471 -6.15 -4.47 -29.30
CA LYS A 471 -5.02 -4.89 -30.13
C LYS A 471 -3.72 -4.30 -29.57
N LEU A 472 -2.78 -5.16 -29.16
CA LEU A 472 -1.47 -4.74 -28.65
C LEU A 472 -0.46 -4.51 -29.79
N ALA A 473 0.38 -3.48 -29.62
CA ALA A 473 1.56 -3.27 -30.44
C ALA A 473 2.59 -4.40 -30.23
N ASP A 474 3.47 -4.64 -31.19
CA ASP A 474 4.40 -5.79 -31.16
C ASP A 474 5.30 -5.80 -29.91
N GLY A 475 5.73 -4.63 -29.43
CA GLY A 475 6.55 -4.50 -28.22
C GLY A 475 5.80 -4.75 -26.91
N ASP A 476 4.49 -4.49 -26.90
CA ASP A 476 3.61 -4.67 -25.72
C ASP A 476 3.01 -6.07 -25.63
N ARG A 477 3.15 -6.88 -26.69
CA ARG A 477 2.77 -8.28 -26.63
C ARG A 477 3.59 -8.99 -25.56
N PRO A 478 2.96 -9.75 -24.66
CA PRO A 478 3.71 -10.44 -23.63
C PRO A 478 4.53 -11.59 -24.26
N TRP A 479 5.75 -11.81 -23.77
CA TRP A 479 6.55 -13.01 -24.06
C TRP A 479 6.15 -14.16 -23.13
N GLY A 480 5.59 -13.86 -21.96
CA GLY A 480 5.08 -14.88 -21.05
C GLY A 480 4.32 -14.37 -19.83
N LEU A 481 3.68 -15.30 -19.12
CA LEU A 481 2.93 -15.04 -17.89
C LEU A 481 3.80 -15.33 -16.67
N ILE A 482 4.35 -14.29 -16.05
CA ILE A 482 5.29 -14.40 -14.93
C ILE A 482 4.83 -13.71 -13.65
N ALA A 483 3.81 -12.86 -13.75
CA ALA A 483 3.31 -12.04 -12.65
C ALA A 483 1.80 -11.81 -12.82
N CYS A 484 1.12 -11.56 -11.70
CA CYS A 484 -0.28 -11.18 -11.62
C CYS A 484 -0.46 -10.23 -10.42
N VAL A 485 -1.40 -9.29 -10.52
CA VAL A 485 -1.70 -8.34 -9.44
C VAL A 485 -2.76 -8.95 -8.53
N LEU A 486 -2.52 -8.94 -7.21
CA LEU A 486 -3.42 -9.54 -6.21
C LEU A 486 -4.40 -8.55 -5.55
N GLY A 487 -4.30 -7.25 -5.88
CA GLY A 487 -5.13 -6.17 -5.32
C GLY A 487 -4.59 -5.58 -4.00
N ILE A 488 -5.21 -4.48 -3.54
CA ILE A 488 -4.94 -3.81 -2.25
C ILE A 488 -5.59 -4.67 -1.12
N PRO A 489 -5.05 -4.72 0.10
CA PRO A 489 -5.51 -5.61 1.18
C PRO A 489 -7.01 -5.61 1.51
N GLU A 490 -7.75 -4.51 1.37
CA GLU A 490 -9.22 -4.53 1.54
C GLU A 490 -9.94 -5.22 0.37
N THR A 491 -9.45 -4.99 -0.85
CA THR A 491 -9.86 -5.75 -2.02
C THR A 491 -9.38 -7.20 -1.95
N ALA A 492 -8.40 -7.57 -1.12
CA ALA A 492 -7.86 -8.94 -1.04
C ALA A 492 -8.82 -9.93 -0.35
N GLU A 493 -9.70 -9.47 0.54
CA GLU A 493 -10.80 -10.31 1.04
C GLU A 493 -11.87 -10.55 -0.02
N ARG A 494 -12.07 -9.59 -0.95
CA ARG A 494 -12.95 -9.72 -2.13
C ARG A 494 -12.28 -10.40 -3.35
N SER A 495 -10.96 -10.31 -3.52
CA SER A 495 -10.21 -10.87 -4.65
C SER A 495 -10.05 -12.40 -4.54
N ARG A 496 -10.38 -12.97 -3.36
CA ARG A 496 -10.79 -14.38 -3.22
C ARG A 496 -11.89 -14.80 -4.21
N ASN A 497 -12.61 -13.86 -4.84
CA ASN A 497 -13.65 -14.12 -5.83
C ASN A 497 -13.31 -13.68 -7.27
N VAL A 498 -12.15 -13.07 -7.56
CA VAL A 498 -11.86 -12.51 -8.91
C VAL A 498 -10.72 -13.23 -9.65
N SER A 499 -9.94 -14.08 -8.96
CA SER A 499 -9.01 -15.01 -9.62
C SER A 499 -9.41 -16.47 -9.35
N PRO A 500 -9.86 -17.26 -10.35
CA PRO A 500 -10.38 -18.60 -10.10
C PRO A 500 -9.33 -19.63 -9.59
N SER A 501 -8.03 -19.34 -9.66
CA SER A 501 -7.01 -20.38 -9.56
C SER A 501 -6.37 -20.60 -8.19
N TRP A 502 -6.67 -19.78 -7.17
CA TRP A 502 -5.97 -19.88 -5.88
C TRP A 502 -6.93 -19.72 -4.69
N LYS A 503 -7.53 -20.83 -4.23
CA LYS A 503 -8.10 -20.96 -2.88
C LYS A 503 -7.36 -22.08 -2.15
N SER A 504 -6.70 -21.76 -1.03
CA SER A 504 -6.16 -22.76 -0.11
C SER A 504 -7.28 -23.29 0.79
N PRO A 505 -7.28 -24.59 1.16
CA PRO A 505 -8.32 -25.17 1.99
C PRO A 505 -8.06 -24.82 3.47
N THR A 506 -8.88 -23.93 4.04
CA THR A 506 -8.93 -23.78 5.50
C THR A 506 -9.65 -24.99 6.10
N GLY A 507 -8.93 -25.72 6.95
CA GLY A 507 -9.42 -26.91 7.63
C GLY A 507 -10.56 -26.59 8.59
N ARG A 508 -11.71 -27.24 8.37
CA ARG A 508 -12.70 -27.47 9.43
C ARG A 508 -12.35 -28.79 10.11
N SER A 509 -11.91 -28.72 11.37
CA SER A 509 -11.93 -29.87 12.27
C SER A 509 -13.38 -30.36 12.43
N PRO A 510 -13.68 -31.66 12.24
CA PRO A 510 -15.01 -32.16 12.49
C PRO A 510 -15.26 -32.23 14.00
N ALA A 511 -16.26 -31.47 14.46
CA ALA A 511 -16.79 -31.56 15.81
C ALA A 511 -17.24 -33.01 16.09
N GLY A 512 -16.77 -33.54 17.21
CA GLY A 512 -17.05 -34.91 17.65
C GLY A 512 -18.54 -35.16 17.82
N ARG A 513 -19.06 -36.16 17.08
CA ARG A 513 -20.29 -36.85 17.47
C ARG A 513 -19.92 -37.95 18.45
N ALA A 514 -20.34 -37.78 19.70
CA ALA A 514 -20.29 -38.82 20.71
C ALA A 514 -21.06 -40.08 20.25
N PRO A 515 -20.54 -41.30 20.45
CA PRO A 515 -21.25 -42.52 20.10
C PRO A 515 -22.39 -42.78 21.09
N ARG A 516 -23.61 -42.95 20.56
CA ARG A 516 -24.75 -43.50 21.31
C ARG A 516 -24.44 -44.94 21.71
N SER A 517 -24.54 -45.21 23.01
CA SER A 517 -24.41 -46.52 23.63
C SER A 517 -25.45 -47.50 23.06
N ARG A 518 -24.98 -48.64 22.53
CA ARG A 518 -25.83 -49.81 22.31
C ARG A 518 -25.93 -50.59 23.62
N ARG A 519 -27.16 -50.72 24.14
CA ARG A 519 -27.50 -51.75 25.15
C ARG A 519 -27.47 -53.14 24.50
N PRO A 520 -27.11 -54.20 25.25
CA PRO A 520 -27.11 -55.56 24.74
C PRO A 520 -28.53 -56.13 24.73
N SER A 521 -28.91 -56.74 23.62
CA SER A 521 -30.06 -57.66 23.54
C SER A 521 -29.52 -59.08 23.66
N GLY A 522 -29.76 -59.72 24.81
CA GLY A 522 -29.70 -61.17 24.93
C GLY A 522 -31.07 -61.77 24.63
N ASN A 523 -31.10 -62.79 23.77
CA ASN A 523 -31.81 -64.07 23.92
C ASN A 523 -32.01 -64.73 22.55
N GLY A 524 -31.60 -65.99 22.45
CA GLY A 524 -31.79 -66.88 21.30
C GLY A 524 -30.54 -67.69 21.02
#